data_AF-A0A1H5RG62-F1
#
_entry.id   AF-A0A1H5RG62-F1
#
_cell.length_a   1.000
_cell.length_b   1.000
_cell.length_c   1.000
_cell.angle_alpha   90.00
_cell.angle_beta   90.00
_cell.angle_gamma   90.00
#
_symmetry.space_group_name_H-M   'P 1'
#
loop_
_entity.id
_entity.type
_entity.pdbx_description
1 polymer ?
#
loop_
_entity_poly.entity_id
_entity_poly.type
_entity_poly.pdbx_seq_one_letter_code
_entity_poly.pdbx_strand_id
1 'polypeptide(L)'
;MRLLPAEQRFALVPRPRFPKSTVDAQLRDEVIANLSAEPWLSTQDGRDVAGRQAKVLDVEVDGLPELIADVVPGLLKGAAPASVLKAVSVQVVSIEEVLETLTGTSREPSWWHDVYAALARAVESHALASERLDGLPVPLSDGRTLPGARGCLLVEGSAELLELLSDVDIPGLRLVHPAASHPLLERLGAKQADARELLNADQLRDAVERSVEDVRSGLDGTTLAGAVLRLIADCGDDAPSWVGALALPATDTWRRADELVLPNSPLLDVFDEEVFEEDGALDVLDEDFAEDWPADTLKAAGVLDSFAVVVDDEPHEPDHDLPDEEAWWDSLPEPPSTLVAIRDLDLVGDDAWPAALRLLAARPETLHALRAPRGHAAWWIAQYAVLGDAAPAEWRMPGADLAGLYDEVPDLGLGEDLLTTAGVRTDLRLSTVDEAEDVLERLADPERTISPGLVTRAYDAVVESGFEPRPPQAVRAADGSVVDGALVLDVPWVAGALEPGRYVVAPEEPERLADLLDLPLASTEDATVTSEGEYAPWADLPALKLVADQLGLRLPDGGVLVHDPLTVRIQDAEHDVQWWSDGRLHAADTSEGLARAFAWAAGRWPDRHLITALLDDPSPRTLLA
;
A
#
# COMPACT_ATOMS: atom_id res chain seq x y z
N MET A 1 -41.79 72.50 -9.33
CA MET A 1 -41.22 71.17 -9.11
C MET A 1 -40.14 71.19 -8.03
N ARG A 2 -38.93 71.73 -8.28
CA ARG A 2 -37.78 71.67 -7.35
C ARG A 2 -37.97 72.32 -5.96
N LEU A 3 -38.96 73.21 -5.83
CA LEU A 3 -39.35 73.83 -4.56
C LEU A 3 -40.11 72.90 -3.60
N LEU A 4 -40.54 71.72 -4.07
CA LEU A 4 -41.16 70.70 -3.23
C LEU A 4 -40.12 69.66 -2.78
N PRO A 5 -40.32 69.06 -1.59
CA PRO A 5 -39.62 67.85 -1.18
C PRO A 5 -39.68 66.78 -2.27
N ALA A 6 -38.59 66.02 -2.48
CA ALA A 6 -38.47 65.04 -3.56
C ALA A 6 -39.67 64.07 -3.63
N GLU A 7 -40.11 63.58 -2.47
CA GLU A 7 -41.23 62.66 -2.28
C GLU A 7 -42.58 63.21 -2.80
N GLN A 8 -42.74 64.54 -2.83
CA GLN A 8 -43.98 65.20 -3.23
C GLN A 8 -43.98 65.59 -4.73
N ARG A 9 -42.84 65.50 -5.42
CA ARG A 9 -42.70 65.97 -6.81
C ARG A 9 -43.55 65.15 -7.78
N PHE A 10 -43.68 63.84 -7.55
CA PHE A 10 -44.48 62.94 -8.42
C PHE A 10 -45.99 63.25 -8.41
N ALA A 11 -46.51 63.88 -7.37
CA ALA A 11 -47.92 64.28 -7.29
C ALA A 11 -48.30 65.36 -8.33
N LEU A 12 -47.31 66.07 -8.88
CA LEU A 12 -47.49 67.12 -9.89
C LEU A 12 -47.49 66.60 -11.32
N VAL A 13 -47.23 65.30 -11.56
CA VAL A 13 -47.28 64.72 -12.90
C VAL A 13 -48.74 64.59 -13.35
N PRO A 14 -49.12 65.12 -14.54
CA PRO A 14 -50.49 65.05 -15.03
C PRO A 14 -51.02 63.60 -15.10
N ARG A 15 -52.19 63.36 -14.50
CA ARG A 15 -52.77 62.00 -14.40
C ARG A 15 -53.26 61.48 -15.77
N PRO A 16 -53.27 60.15 -15.99
CA PRO A 16 -53.71 59.55 -17.25
C PRO A 16 -55.12 59.94 -17.73
N ARG A 17 -56.05 60.23 -16.80
CA ARG A 17 -57.46 60.61 -17.07
C ARG A 17 -57.67 62.10 -17.41
N PHE A 18 -56.60 62.89 -17.52
CA PHE A 18 -56.62 64.26 -18.01
C PHE A 18 -56.01 64.23 -19.42
N PRO A 19 -56.77 64.40 -20.50
CA PRO A 19 -57.40 65.71 -20.76
C PRO A 19 -58.93 65.64 -20.92
N LYS A 20 -59.63 66.75 -20.58
CA LYS A 20 -61.09 66.90 -20.74
C LYS A 20 -61.47 67.75 -21.96
N SER A 21 -60.49 68.30 -22.68
CA SER A 21 -60.62 69.09 -23.92
C SER A 21 -59.35 69.00 -24.79
N THR A 22 -59.39 69.53 -26.02
CA THR A 22 -58.21 69.60 -26.92
C THR A 22 -57.10 70.49 -26.39
N VAL A 23 -57.46 71.61 -25.73
CA VAL A 23 -56.50 72.52 -25.09
C VAL A 23 -55.81 71.83 -23.91
N ASP A 24 -56.55 71.07 -23.11
CA ASP A 24 -56.00 70.29 -22.01
C ASP A 24 -55.01 69.22 -22.49
N ALA A 25 -55.24 68.62 -23.66
CA ALA A 25 -54.36 67.63 -24.25
C ALA A 25 -53.01 68.26 -24.64
N GLN A 26 -53.06 69.39 -25.35
CA GLN A 26 -51.85 70.12 -25.75
C GLN A 26 -51.05 70.61 -24.54
N LEU A 27 -51.72 71.12 -23.50
CA LEU A 27 -51.05 71.54 -22.25
C LEU A 27 -50.41 70.33 -21.53
N ARG A 28 -51.11 69.20 -21.46
CA ARG A 28 -50.56 67.98 -20.85
C ARG A 28 -49.31 67.51 -21.59
N ASP A 29 -49.35 67.48 -22.91
CA ASP A 29 -48.24 66.99 -23.74
C ASP A 29 -47.01 67.90 -23.59
N GLU A 30 -47.19 69.22 -23.59
CA GLU A 30 -46.11 70.19 -23.33
C GLU A 30 -45.54 70.09 -21.91
N VAL A 31 -46.38 69.90 -20.90
CA VAL A 31 -45.92 69.68 -19.52
C VAL A 31 -45.12 68.39 -19.42
N ILE A 32 -45.62 67.29 -20.00
CA ILE A 32 -44.92 66.01 -20.01
C ILE A 32 -43.58 66.12 -20.75
N ALA A 33 -43.54 66.76 -21.91
CA ALA A 33 -42.32 66.96 -22.68
C ALA A 33 -41.26 67.73 -21.87
N ASN A 34 -41.66 68.78 -21.16
CA ASN A 34 -40.77 69.51 -20.25
C ASN A 34 -40.30 68.65 -19.06
N LEU A 35 -41.20 67.86 -18.45
CA LEU A 35 -40.83 66.96 -17.35
C LEU A 35 -39.90 65.83 -17.81
N SER A 36 -39.99 65.38 -19.06
CA SER A 36 -39.06 64.39 -19.62
C SER A 36 -37.68 64.99 -19.91
N ALA A 37 -37.58 66.28 -20.24
CA ALA A 37 -36.36 66.91 -20.74
C ALA A 37 -35.55 67.69 -19.68
N GLU A 38 -36.21 68.28 -18.69
CA GLU A 38 -35.60 69.14 -17.67
C GLU A 38 -35.24 68.37 -16.39
N PRO A 39 -34.17 68.74 -15.66
CA PRO A 39 -33.83 68.10 -14.39
C PRO A 39 -34.82 68.44 -13.27
N TRP A 40 -35.40 67.43 -12.62
CA TRP A 40 -36.27 67.62 -11.43
C TRP A 40 -36.46 66.37 -10.57
N LEU A 41 -35.98 65.20 -11.01
CA LEU A 41 -36.08 63.94 -10.27
C LEU A 41 -34.81 63.70 -9.47
N SER A 42 -34.96 63.44 -8.17
CA SER A 42 -33.82 63.19 -7.29
C SER A 42 -33.37 61.73 -7.38
N THR A 43 -32.07 61.53 -7.58
CA THR A 43 -31.44 60.22 -7.70
C THR A 43 -30.76 59.80 -6.39
N GLN A 44 -30.39 58.54 -6.30
CA GLN A 44 -29.70 57.97 -5.12
C GLN A 44 -28.33 58.60 -4.88
N ASP A 45 -27.61 58.98 -5.94
CA ASP A 45 -26.33 59.71 -5.88
C ASP A 45 -26.48 61.22 -5.59
N GLY A 46 -27.69 61.67 -5.20
CA GLY A 46 -27.95 63.03 -4.73
C GLY A 46 -28.06 64.10 -5.82
N ARG A 47 -28.13 63.71 -7.09
CA ARG A 47 -28.29 64.64 -8.23
C ARG A 47 -29.76 64.80 -8.60
N ASP A 48 -30.09 65.90 -9.27
CA ASP A 48 -31.38 66.05 -9.94
C ASP A 48 -31.18 65.77 -11.44
N VAL A 49 -31.91 64.80 -12.00
CA VAL A 49 -31.84 64.39 -13.42
C VAL A 49 -33.16 64.62 -14.15
N ALA A 50 -33.10 64.64 -15.49
CA ALA A 50 -34.29 64.72 -16.32
C ALA A 50 -35.03 63.38 -16.38
N GLY A 51 -36.33 63.40 -16.67
CA GLY A 51 -37.15 62.18 -16.77
C GLY A 51 -36.53 61.11 -17.67
N ARG A 52 -36.05 61.48 -18.86
CA ARG A 52 -35.37 60.57 -19.80
C ARG A 52 -34.01 60.00 -19.33
N GLN A 53 -33.43 60.58 -18.29
CA GLN A 53 -32.15 60.17 -17.69
C GLN A 53 -32.35 59.43 -16.36
N ALA A 54 -33.56 59.46 -15.81
CA ALA A 54 -33.93 58.75 -14.61
C ALA A 54 -34.16 57.27 -14.91
N LYS A 55 -33.74 56.43 -13.98
CA LYS A 55 -33.84 54.97 -14.02
C LYS A 55 -34.56 54.46 -12.79
N VAL A 56 -35.37 53.42 -12.97
CA VAL A 56 -35.97 52.63 -11.88
C VAL A 56 -35.73 51.16 -12.18
N LEU A 57 -35.56 50.35 -11.15
CA LEU A 57 -35.47 48.90 -11.32
C LEU A 57 -36.85 48.33 -11.68
N ASP A 58 -36.87 47.26 -12.46
CA ASP A 58 -38.09 46.52 -12.80
C ASP A 58 -38.66 45.73 -11.61
N VAL A 59 -37.83 45.47 -10.59
CA VAL A 59 -38.17 44.83 -9.33
C VAL A 59 -37.83 45.75 -8.15
N GLU A 60 -38.68 45.76 -7.13
CA GLU A 60 -38.43 46.50 -5.89
C GLU A 60 -37.49 45.69 -4.99
N VAL A 61 -36.26 46.19 -4.82
CA VAL A 61 -35.23 45.58 -3.96
C VAL A 61 -34.74 46.65 -2.98
N ASP A 62 -35.10 46.50 -1.71
CA ASP A 62 -34.75 47.47 -0.68
C ASP A 62 -33.24 47.59 -0.47
N GLY A 63 -32.72 48.82 -0.48
CA GLY A 63 -31.30 49.13 -0.28
C GLY A 63 -30.41 48.94 -1.51
N LEU A 64 -30.78 48.07 -2.47
CA LEU A 64 -29.97 47.83 -3.66
C LEU A 64 -29.72 49.10 -4.50
N PRO A 65 -30.72 49.95 -4.82
CA PRO A 65 -30.50 51.15 -5.61
C PRO A 65 -29.49 52.15 -5.02
N GLU A 66 -29.35 52.16 -3.69
CA GLU A 66 -28.36 52.99 -3.00
C GLU A 66 -26.95 52.41 -3.16
N LEU A 67 -26.80 51.08 -3.02
CA LEU A 67 -25.53 50.37 -3.14
C LEU A 67 -24.91 50.46 -4.55
N ILE A 68 -25.75 50.45 -5.60
CA ILE A 68 -25.30 50.45 -7.00
C ILE A 68 -25.42 51.82 -7.70
N ALA A 69 -25.74 52.89 -6.96
CA ALA A 69 -26.02 54.22 -7.53
C ALA A 69 -24.84 54.80 -8.34
N ASP A 70 -23.62 54.43 -7.97
CA ASP A 70 -22.38 54.84 -8.63
C ASP A 70 -22.06 54.01 -9.88
N VAL A 71 -22.52 52.74 -9.94
CA VAL A 71 -22.38 51.85 -11.11
C VAL A 71 -23.52 52.05 -12.11
N VAL A 72 -24.74 52.33 -11.65
CA VAL A 72 -25.92 52.58 -12.47
C VAL A 72 -26.42 54.01 -12.23
N PRO A 73 -25.85 55.03 -12.90
CA PRO A 73 -26.24 56.42 -12.72
C PRO A 73 -27.69 56.66 -13.10
N GLY A 74 -28.37 57.53 -12.35
CA GLY A 74 -29.75 57.94 -12.63
C GLY A 74 -30.83 57.18 -11.86
N LEU A 75 -30.45 56.24 -10.99
CA LEU A 75 -31.41 55.51 -10.15
C LEU A 75 -32.17 56.45 -9.22
N LEU A 76 -33.50 56.37 -9.26
CA LEU A 76 -34.38 57.26 -8.52
C LEU A 76 -34.39 56.99 -7.02
N LYS A 77 -34.54 58.07 -6.24
CA LYS A 77 -34.82 58.03 -4.81
C LYS A 77 -36.33 58.08 -4.57
N GLY A 78 -36.89 57.00 -4.00
CA GLY A 78 -38.31 56.85 -3.66
C GLY A 78 -39.15 56.20 -4.77
N ALA A 79 -40.40 55.85 -4.43
CA ALA A 79 -41.31 55.11 -5.31
C ALA A 79 -42.42 56.00 -5.90
N ALA A 80 -42.80 55.74 -7.15
CA ALA A 80 -43.96 56.37 -7.78
C ALA A 80 -44.70 55.34 -8.66
N PRO A 81 -46.02 55.53 -8.93
CA PRO A 81 -46.76 54.61 -9.79
C PRO A 81 -46.13 54.48 -11.18
N ALA A 82 -46.03 53.26 -11.71
CA ALA A 82 -45.42 53.00 -13.04
C ALA A 82 -46.02 53.86 -14.17
N SER A 83 -47.33 54.16 -14.09
CA SER A 83 -48.00 55.06 -15.05
C SER A 83 -47.49 56.51 -15.03
N VAL A 84 -47.01 56.98 -13.88
CA VAL A 84 -46.41 58.31 -13.69
C VAL A 84 -44.97 58.33 -14.21
N LEU A 85 -44.19 57.30 -13.88
CA LEU A 85 -42.81 57.14 -14.35
C LEU A 85 -42.73 57.04 -15.88
N LYS A 86 -43.62 56.22 -16.48
CA LYS A 86 -43.73 56.08 -17.93
C LYS A 86 -44.13 57.38 -18.63
N ALA A 87 -44.99 58.20 -18.01
CA ALA A 87 -45.42 59.46 -18.59
C ALA A 87 -44.24 60.43 -18.77
N VAL A 88 -43.28 60.45 -17.85
CA VAL A 88 -42.12 61.35 -17.89
C VAL A 88 -40.85 60.68 -18.43
N SER A 89 -41.01 59.59 -19.18
CA SER A 89 -39.92 58.89 -19.89
C SER A 89 -38.82 58.29 -18.99
N VAL A 90 -39.14 57.96 -17.72
CA VAL A 90 -38.21 57.21 -16.85
C VAL A 90 -37.94 55.84 -17.46
N GLN A 91 -36.67 55.46 -17.51
CA GLN A 91 -36.23 54.16 -18.02
C GLN A 91 -36.42 53.10 -16.93
N VAL A 92 -37.00 51.96 -17.31
CA VAL A 92 -37.03 50.76 -16.46
C VAL A 92 -35.81 49.94 -16.83
N VAL A 93 -34.94 49.69 -15.86
CA VAL A 93 -33.74 48.87 -16.00
C VAL A 93 -34.05 47.51 -15.40
N SER A 94 -33.81 46.44 -16.16
CA SER A 94 -34.04 45.10 -15.63
C SER A 94 -32.93 44.67 -14.68
N ILE A 95 -33.21 43.73 -13.78
CA ILE A 95 -32.14 43.18 -12.93
C ILE A 95 -31.00 42.58 -13.75
N GLU A 96 -31.27 41.96 -14.90
CA GLU A 96 -30.26 41.41 -15.79
C GLU A 96 -29.36 42.50 -16.39
N GLU A 97 -29.93 43.64 -16.79
CA GLU A 97 -29.14 44.80 -17.24
C GLU A 97 -28.25 45.34 -16.11
N VAL A 98 -28.71 45.28 -14.85
CA VAL A 98 -27.88 45.60 -13.69
C VAL A 98 -26.73 44.61 -13.56
N LEU A 99 -26.98 43.29 -13.63
CA LEU A 99 -25.93 42.26 -13.55
C LEU A 99 -24.87 42.42 -14.65
N GLU A 100 -25.30 42.73 -15.88
CA GLU A 100 -24.40 43.03 -16.99
C GLU A 100 -23.53 44.26 -16.69
N THR A 101 -24.12 45.30 -16.08
CA THR A 101 -23.36 46.50 -15.68
C THR A 101 -22.41 46.23 -14.52
N LEU A 102 -22.76 45.33 -13.60
CA LEU A 102 -21.92 44.91 -12.48
C LEU A 102 -20.74 44.05 -12.95
N THR A 103 -20.88 43.35 -14.07
CA THR A 103 -19.83 42.51 -14.64
C THR A 103 -18.60 43.36 -15.02
N GLY A 104 -17.41 42.95 -14.56
CA GLY A 104 -16.16 43.69 -14.81
C GLY A 104 -15.92 44.88 -13.88
N THR A 105 -16.78 45.10 -12.88
CA THR A 105 -16.53 46.10 -11.83
C THR A 105 -15.57 45.55 -10.80
N SER A 106 -14.51 46.30 -10.46
CA SER A 106 -13.63 45.96 -9.35
C SER A 106 -14.16 46.61 -8.05
N ARG A 107 -14.53 45.78 -7.08
CA ARG A 107 -15.08 46.17 -5.78
C ARG A 107 -14.54 45.25 -4.70
N GLU A 108 -14.49 45.77 -3.48
CA GLU A 108 -14.16 44.99 -2.28
C GLU A 108 -15.17 43.83 -2.09
N PRO A 109 -14.72 42.63 -1.66
CA PRO A 109 -15.59 41.48 -1.41
C PRO A 109 -16.76 41.78 -0.46
N SER A 110 -16.55 42.60 0.57
CA SER A 110 -17.61 43.00 1.51
C SER A 110 -18.74 43.80 0.86
N TRP A 111 -18.44 44.59 -0.18
CA TRP A 111 -19.47 45.29 -0.95
C TRP A 111 -20.37 44.30 -1.71
N TRP A 112 -19.78 43.21 -2.24
CA TRP A 112 -20.55 42.16 -2.89
C TRP A 112 -21.47 41.43 -1.90
N HIS A 113 -20.99 41.17 -0.68
CA HIS A 113 -21.83 40.63 0.39
C HIS A 113 -23.07 41.50 0.66
N ASP A 114 -22.91 42.83 0.72
CA ASP A 114 -24.04 43.76 0.91
C ASP A 114 -25.05 43.70 -0.26
N VAL A 115 -24.55 43.59 -1.50
CA VAL A 115 -25.40 43.38 -2.69
C VAL A 115 -26.16 42.06 -2.59
N TYR A 116 -25.49 40.98 -2.20
CA TYR A 116 -26.12 39.67 -2.02
C TYR A 116 -27.17 39.69 -0.92
N ALA A 117 -26.91 40.38 0.20
CA ALA A 117 -27.86 40.54 1.28
C ALA A 117 -29.11 41.34 0.86
N ALA A 118 -28.95 42.37 0.01
CA ALA A 118 -30.08 43.10 -0.56
C ALA A 118 -30.93 42.22 -1.51
N LEU A 119 -30.27 41.49 -2.41
CA LEU A 119 -30.93 40.58 -3.35
C LEU A 119 -31.61 39.40 -2.65
N ALA A 120 -30.99 38.84 -1.61
CA ALA A 120 -31.52 37.72 -0.85
C ALA A 120 -32.89 38.03 -0.24
N ARG A 121 -33.05 39.23 0.34
CA ARG A 121 -34.34 39.69 0.88
C ARG A 121 -35.44 39.77 -0.19
N ALA A 122 -35.09 40.18 -1.42
CA ALA A 122 -36.03 40.21 -2.54
C ALA A 122 -36.40 38.80 -3.03
N VAL A 123 -35.45 37.86 -3.00
CA VAL A 123 -35.69 36.45 -3.32
C VAL A 123 -36.56 35.78 -2.26
N GLU A 124 -36.30 36.01 -0.98
CA GLU A 124 -37.08 35.48 0.15
C GLU A 124 -38.52 35.99 0.16
N SER A 125 -38.72 37.27 -0.15
CA SER A 125 -40.06 37.87 -0.27
C SER A 125 -40.79 37.50 -1.58
N HIS A 126 -40.16 36.70 -2.45
CA HIS A 126 -40.67 36.31 -3.78
C HIS A 126 -40.90 37.50 -4.71
N ALA A 127 -40.30 38.66 -4.41
CA ALA A 127 -40.28 39.82 -5.29
C ALA A 127 -39.37 39.59 -6.51
N LEU A 128 -38.31 38.78 -6.33
CA LEU A 128 -37.35 38.41 -7.37
C LEU A 128 -37.19 36.89 -7.45
N ALA A 129 -37.28 36.33 -8.66
CA ALA A 129 -36.99 34.91 -8.89
C ALA A 129 -35.47 34.67 -8.96
N SER A 130 -34.96 33.63 -8.29
CA SER A 130 -33.52 33.32 -8.23
C SER A 130 -32.90 33.05 -9.60
N GLU A 131 -33.66 32.53 -10.56
CA GLU A 131 -33.20 32.26 -11.92
C GLU A 131 -32.80 33.53 -12.68
N ARG A 132 -33.33 34.69 -12.27
CA ARG A 132 -32.96 36.00 -12.84
C ARG A 132 -31.62 36.52 -12.33
N LEU A 133 -31.03 35.86 -11.34
CA LEU A 133 -29.72 36.17 -10.77
C LEU A 133 -28.62 35.29 -11.35
N ASP A 134 -28.89 34.57 -12.44
CA ASP A 134 -27.86 33.83 -13.16
C ASP A 134 -26.81 34.81 -13.71
N GLY A 135 -25.53 34.48 -13.50
CA GLY A 135 -24.41 35.36 -13.86
C GLY A 135 -24.07 36.47 -12.85
N LEU A 136 -24.67 36.47 -11.66
CA LEU A 136 -24.28 37.37 -10.56
C LEU A 136 -22.76 37.25 -10.30
N PRO A 137 -21.97 38.33 -10.38
CA PRO A 137 -20.52 38.26 -10.19
C PRO A 137 -20.17 37.75 -8.80
N VAL A 138 -19.23 36.82 -8.69
CA VAL A 138 -18.77 36.19 -7.44
C VAL A 138 -17.26 36.39 -7.29
N PRO A 139 -16.83 37.21 -6.32
CA PRO A 139 -15.42 37.34 -5.95
C PRO A 139 -14.89 36.02 -5.40
N LEU A 140 -13.80 35.56 -5.97
CA LEU A 140 -13.05 34.41 -5.49
C LEU A 140 -11.90 34.86 -4.59
N SER A 141 -11.38 33.94 -3.80
CA SER A 141 -10.26 34.23 -2.90
C SER A 141 -8.94 34.48 -3.65
N ASP A 142 -8.77 33.90 -4.84
CA ASP A 142 -7.64 34.17 -5.77
C ASP A 142 -7.68 35.57 -6.43
N GLY A 143 -8.60 36.44 -6.01
CA GLY A 143 -8.79 37.79 -6.52
C GLY A 143 -9.54 37.88 -7.85
N ARG A 144 -9.88 36.76 -8.50
CA ARG A 144 -10.71 36.75 -9.71
C ARG A 144 -12.18 36.96 -9.33
N THR A 145 -13.00 37.31 -10.33
CA THR A 145 -14.46 37.39 -10.16
C THR A 145 -15.11 36.58 -11.26
N LEU A 146 -15.90 35.57 -10.89
CA LEU A 146 -16.60 34.71 -11.85
C LEU A 146 -18.01 35.24 -12.14
N PRO A 147 -18.50 35.10 -13.38
CA PRO A 147 -19.89 35.38 -13.70
C PRO A 147 -20.77 34.20 -13.25
N GLY A 148 -21.35 34.30 -12.05
CA GLY A 148 -22.27 33.31 -11.48
C GLY A 148 -21.65 32.42 -10.40
N ALA A 149 -22.51 31.94 -9.48
CA ALA A 149 -22.12 31.14 -8.32
C ALA A 149 -21.93 29.65 -8.60
N ARG A 150 -22.38 29.15 -9.75
CA ARG A 150 -22.34 27.72 -10.06
C ARG A 150 -20.91 27.19 -10.13
N GLY A 151 -20.66 26.15 -9.34
CA GLY A 151 -19.33 25.53 -9.23
C GLY A 151 -18.34 26.33 -8.38
N CYS A 152 -18.78 27.39 -7.70
CA CYS A 152 -18.01 28.00 -6.62
C CYS A 152 -18.20 27.21 -5.32
N LEU A 153 -17.18 27.25 -4.46
CA LEU A 153 -17.17 26.60 -3.15
C LEU A 153 -17.26 27.64 -2.05
N LEU A 154 -18.23 27.46 -1.15
CA LEU A 154 -18.38 28.22 0.08
C LEU A 154 -17.73 27.41 1.19
N VAL A 155 -16.70 27.96 1.82
CA VAL A 155 -16.04 27.31 2.95
C VAL A 155 -16.62 27.86 4.25
N GLU A 156 -16.99 26.95 5.12
CA GLU A 156 -17.24 27.24 6.53
C GLU A 156 -16.01 26.78 7.32
N GLY A 157 -15.43 27.67 8.12
CA GLY A 157 -14.19 27.37 8.84
C GLY A 157 -13.77 28.47 9.80
N SER A 158 -12.65 28.24 10.48
CA SER A 158 -12.02 29.27 11.31
C SER A 158 -11.58 30.46 10.46
N ALA A 159 -11.55 31.66 11.05
CA ALA A 159 -11.12 32.87 10.33
C ALA A 159 -9.70 32.71 9.76
N GLU A 160 -8.84 32.01 10.50
CA GLU A 160 -7.45 31.79 10.10
C GLU A 160 -7.32 30.78 8.94
N LEU A 161 -8.16 29.73 8.88
CA LEU A 161 -8.20 28.81 7.72
C LEU A 161 -8.66 29.56 6.46
N LEU A 162 -9.68 30.40 6.60
CA LEU A 162 -10.22 31.21 5.52
C LEU A 162 -9.21 32.24 5.00
N GLU A 163 -8.39 32.81 5.88
CA GLU A 163 -7.28 33.70 5.52
C GLU A 163 -6.21 32.95 4.72
N LEU A 164 -5.72 31.82 5.23
CA LEU A 164 -4.73 30.99 4.51
C LEU A 164 -5.24 30.53 3.14
N LEU A 165 -6.46 30.00 3.05
CA LEU A 165 -7.06 29.60 1.78
C LEU A 165 -7.28 30.77 0.81
N SER A 166 -7.24 32.02 1.29
CA SER A 166 -7.30 33.20 0.43
C SER A 166 -5.93 33.63 -0.10
N ASP A 167 -4.87 33.36 0.66
CA ASP A 167 -3.50 33.62 0.23
C ASP A 167 -2.95 32.49 -0.66
N VAL A 168 -3.50 31.28 -0.56
CA VAL A 168 -3.17 30.15 -1.43
C VAL A 168 -3.86 30.29 -2.80
N ASP A 169 -3.08 30.63 -3.83
CA ASP A 169 -3.54 30.62 -5.23
C ASP A 169 -3.50 29.18 -5.79
N ILE A 170 -4.59 28.41 -5.60
CA ILE A 170 -4.75 27.09 -6.24
C ILE A 170 -5.47 27.26 -7.58
N PRO A 171 -4.79 27.02 -8.72
CA PRO A 171 -5.39 27.19 -10.04
C PRO A 171 -6.62 26.30 -10.23
N GLY A 172 -7.77 26.95 -10.43
CA GLY A 172 -9.02 26.27 -10.77
C GLY A 172 -9.91 25.92 -9.58
N LEU A 173 -9.41 26.06 -8.34
CA LEU A 173 -10.23 25.96 -7.14
C LEU A 173 -11.04 27.25 -6.98
N ARG A 174 -12.36 27.17 -7.11
CA ARG A 174 -13.26 28.34 -7.16
C ARG A 174 -13.78 28.70 -5.78
N LEU A 175 -12.87 28.99 -4.86
CA LEU A 175 -13.22 29.38 -3.50
C LEU A 175 -13.85 30.77 -3.49
N VAL A 176 -15.04 30.92 -2.92
CA VAL A 176 -15.64 32.25 -2.72
C VAL A 176 -14.85 32.99 -1.65
N HIS A 177 -14.53 34.26 -1.91
CA HIS A 177 -13.82 35.09 -0.94
C HIS A 177 -14.62 35.14 0.39
N PRO A 178 -13.99 34.90 1.56
CA PRO A 178 -14.69 34.81 2.84
C PRO A 178 -15.58 36.01 3.15
N ALA A 179 -15.07 37.22 2.92
CA ALA A 179 -15.83 38.47 3.09
C ALA A 179 -16.97 38.70 2.08
N ALA A 180 -17.06 37.92 0.99
CA ALA A 180 -18.18 37.90 0.05
C ALA A 180 -19.15 36.72 0.26
N SER A 181 -18.80 35.76 1.14
CA SER A 181 -19.60 34.55 1.39
C SER A 181 -21.01 34.91 1.88
N HIS A 182 -22.04 34.33 1.26
CA HIS A 182 -23.44 34.61 1.59
C HIS A 182 -24.36 33.44 1.20
N PRO A 183 -25.37 33.06 2.02
CA PRO A 183 -26.29 31.93 1.73
C PRO A 183 -27.07 32.04 0.40
N LEU A 184 -27.16 33.24 -0.17
CA LEU A 184 -27.74 33.44 -1.50
C LEU A 184 -26.96 32.69 -2.57
N LEU A 185 -25.62 32.65 -2.47
CA LEU A 185 -24.77 32.00 -3.47
C LEU A 185 -25.03 30.49 -3.52
N GLU A 186 -25.27 29.86 -2.38
CA GLU A 186 -25.68 28.46 -2.29
C GLU A 186 -27.00 28.21 -3.05
N ARG A 187 -27.99 29.09 -2.85
CA ARG A 187 -29.26 29.05 -3.60
C ARG A 187 -29.08 29.25 -5.11
N LEU A 188 -28.01 29.91 -5.54
CA LEU A 188 -27.65 30.12 -6.94
C LEU A 188 -26.76 29.01 -7.51
N GLY A 189 -26.41 28.00 -6.70
CA GLY A 189 -25.70 26.80 -7.12
C GLY A 189 -24.22 26.76 -6.76
N ALA A 190 -23.74 27.63 -5.88
CA ALA A 190 -22.51 27.36 -5.14
C ALA A 190 -22.73 26.14 -4.23
N LYS A 191 -21.66 25.39 -3.94
CA LYS A 191 -21.72 24.27 -3.00
C LYS A 191 -21.02 24.68 -1.70
N GLN A 192 -21.56 24.23 -0.58
CA GLN A 192 -20.77 24.21 0.65
C GLN A 192 -19.62 23.22 0.45
N ALA A 193 -18.47 23.54 1.03
CA ALA A 193 -17.27 22.72 1.03
C ALA A 193 -16.76 22.62 2.46
N ASP A 194 -16.94 21.46 3.08
CA ASP A 194 -16.25 21.13 4.33
C ASP A 194 -14.78 20.73 4.09
N ALA A 195 -14.02 20.47 5.15
CA ALA A 195 -12.62 20.10 5.04
C ALA A 195 -12.40 18.83 4.20
N ARG A 196 -13.31 17.85 4.32
CA ARG A 196 -13.27 16.61 3.54
C ARG A 196 -13.57 16.88 2.07
N GLU A 197 -14.54 17.72 1.74
CA GLU A 197 -14.86 18.09 0.37
C GLU A 197 -13.72 18.85 -0.30
N LEU A 198 -13.00 19.70 0.46
CA LEU A 198 -11.79 20.37 -0.03
C LEU A 198 -10.63 19.39 -0.26
N LEU A 199 -10.38 18.47 0.68
CA LEU A 199 -9.41 17.38 0.52
C LEU A 199 -9.84 16.32 -0.52
N ASN A 200 -11.03 16.41 -1.11
CA ASN A 200 -11.43 15.59 -2.26
C ASN A 200 -11.44 16.38 -3.58
N ALA A 201 -11.02 17.65 -3.56
CA ALA A 201 -10.92 18.45 -4.77
C ALA A 201 -9.63 18.12 -5.51
N ASP A 202 -9.77 17.67 -6.77
CA ASP A 202 -8.62 17.37 -7.66
C ASP A 202 -7.62 18.54 -7.73
N GLN A 203 -8.10 19.79 -7.69
CA GLN A 203 -7.24 20.97 -7.76
C GLN A 203 -6.35 21.13 -6.52
N LEU A 204 -6.84 20.75 -5.33
CA LEU A 204 -6.04 20.79 -4.11
C LEU A 204 -5.03 19.64 -4.10
N ARG A 205 -5.45 18.44 -4.52
CA ARG A 205 -4.55 17.29 -4.72
C ARG A 205 -3.39 17.63 -5.64
N ASP A 206 -3.71 18.16 -6.82
CA ASP A 206 -2.75 18.65 -7.82
C ASP A 206 -1.75 19.67 -7.26
N ALA A 207 -2.20 20.58 -6.39
CA ALA A 207 -1.34 21.58 -5.76
C ALA A 207 -0.42 20.96 -4.71
N VAL A 208 -0.91 19.99 -3.94
CA VAL A 208 -0.12 19.26 -2.95
C VAL A 208 0.93 18.37 -3.64
N GLU A 209 0.56 17.62 -4.67
CA GLU A 209 1.50 16.77 -5.42
C GLU A 209 2.64 17.58 -6.07
N ARG A 210 2.40 18.85 -6.40
CA ARG A 210 3.42 19.76 -6.97
C ARG A 210 4.13 20.63 -5.94
N SER A 211 3.70 20.61 -4.68
CA SER A 211 4.12 21.58 -3.67
C SER A 211 5.64 21.60 -3.43
N VAL A 212 6.32 20.45 -3.47
CA VAL A 212 7.79 20.38 -3.31
C VAL A 212 8.51 21.08 -4.46
N GLU A 213 8.07 20.86 -5.70
CA GLU A 213 8.64 21.51 -6.90
C GLU A 213 8.36 23.02 -6.91
N ASP A 214 7.17 23.41 -6.46
CA ASP A 214 6.76 24.81 -6.35
C ASP A 214 7.65 25.56 -5.34
N VAL A 215 7.93 24.96 -4.17
CA VAL A 215 8.85 25.55 -3.17
C VAL A 215 10.28 25.62 -3.71
N ARG A 216 10.77 24.57 -4.38
CA ARG A 216 12.09 24.57 -5.04
C ARG A 216 12.19 25.65 -6.13
N SER A 217 11.07 26.01 -6.75
CA SER A 217 10.95 27.11 -7.72
C SER A 217 10.86 28.50 -7.06
N GLY A 218 10.86 28.58 -5.72
CA GLY A 218 10.87 29.81 -4.94
C GLY A 218 9.49 30.31 -4.52
N LEU A 219 8.44 29.49 -4.64
CA LEU A 219 7.13 29.77 -4.05
C LEU A 219 7.15 29.52 -2.54
N ASP A 220 6.27 30.20 -1.81
CA ASP A 220 6.13 30.01 -0.36
C ASP A 220 5.27 28.79 -0.05
N GLY A 221 5.89 27.73 0.49
CA GLY A 221 5.22 26.51 0.89
C GLY A 221 4.45 26.60 2.20
N THR A 222 4.79 27.57 3.06
CA THR A 222 4.23 27.65 4.43
C THR A 222 2.72 27.89 4.42
N THR A 223 2.25 28.69 3.47
CA THR A 223 0.82 29.03 3.35
C THR A 223 0.00 27.80 2.94
N LEU A 224 0.44 27.02 1.94
CA LEU A 224 -0.23 25.79 1.53
C LEU A 224 -0.15 24.72 2.62
N ALA A 225 1.02 24.52 3.22
CA ALA A 225 1.21 23.59 4.33
C ALA A 225 0.26 23.90 5.49
N GLY A 226 0.20 25.15 5.93
CA GLY A 226 -0.68 25.57 7.01
C GLY A 226 -2.17 25.39 6.67
N ALA A 227 -2.58 25.66 5.43
CA ALA A 227 -3.96 25.46 4.99
C ALA A 227 -4.33 23.96 5.02
N VAL A 228 -3.50 23.11 4.43
CA VAL A 228 -3.76 21.66 4.33
C VAL A 228 -3.71 20.99 5.70
N LEU A 229 -2.74 21.32 6.55
CA LEU A 229 -2.65 20.76 7.91
C LEU A 229 -3.87 21.11 8.76
N ARG A 230 -4.49 22.28 8.58
CA ARG A 230 -5.76 22.62 9.24
C ARG A 230 -6.93 21.80 8.72
N LEU A 231 -7.01 21.58 7.40
CA LEU A 231 -8.02 20.69 6.83
C LEU A 231 -7.85 19.26 7.37
N ILE A 232 -6.61 18.79 7.49
CA ILE A 232 -6.29 17.49 8.08
C ILE A 232 -6.66 17.47 9.57
N ALA A 233 -6.38 18.52 10.33
CA ALA A 233 -6.77 18.60 11.75
C ALA A 233 -8.29 18.50 11.95
N ASP A 234 -9.08 19.03 11.02
CA ASP A 234 -10.55 18.93 11.03
C ASP A 234 -11.05 17.54 10.57
N CYS A 235 -10.28 16.83 9.72
CA CYS A 235 -10.61 15.48 9.25
C CYS A 235 -10.11 14.36 10.18
N GLY A 236 -8.98 14.54 10.86
CA GLY A 236 -8.29 13.49 11.62
C GLY A 236 -7.85 12.33 10.71
N ASP A 237 -8.05 11.10 11.19
CA ASP A 237 -7.69 9.85 10.50
C ASP A 237 -8.43 9.62 9.16
N ASP A 238 -9.45 10.43 8.86
CA ASP A 238 -10.21 10.39 7.61
C ASP A 238 -9.54 11.16 6.46
N ALA A 239 -8.34 11.73 6.69
CA ALA A 239 -7.57 12.41 5.65
C ALA A 239 -7.11 11.43 4.55
N PRO A 240 -7.14 11.82 3.26
CA PRO A 240 -6.77 10.92 2.17
C PRO A 240 -5.26 10.73 2.09
N SER A 241 -4.78 9.51 1.81
CA SER A 241 -3.35 9.16 1.82
C SER A 241 -2.46 10.02 0.91
N TRP A 242 -3.00 10.58 -0.18
CA TRP A 242 -2.23 11.44 -1.09
C TRP A 242 -1.69 12.71 -0.42
N VAL A 243 -2.22 13.14 0.75
CA VAL A 243 -1.71 14.30 1.49
C VAL A 243 -0.26 14.12 1.95
N GLY A 244 0.26 12.88 1.98
CA GLY A 244 1.67 12.58 2.19
C GLY A 244 2.61 13.35 1.27
N ALA A 245 2.15 13.74 0.07
CA ALA A 245 2.93 14.53 -0.88
C ALA A 245 3.15 16.00 -0.49
N LEU A 246 2.52 16.48 0.59
CA LEU A 246 2.60 17.87 1.03
C LEU A 246 4.02 18.26 1.40
N ALA A 247 4.51 19.34 0.80
CA ALA A 247 5.79 19.93 1.14
C ALA A 247 5.74 20.50 2.58
N LEU A 248 6.59 19.95 3.45
CA LEU A 248 6.83 20.43 4.80
C LEU A 248 8.32 20.76 4.97
N PRO A 249 8.67 21.71 5.87
CA PRO A 249 10.06 22.08 6.10
C PRO A 249 10.79 20.98 6.88
N ALA A 250 11.92 20.54 6.33
CA ALA A 250 12.94 19.84 7.08
C ALA A 250 13.94 20.85 7.68
N THR A 251 14.95 20.36 8.39
CA THR A 251 15.98 21.21 9.05
C THR A 251 16.61 22.23 8.09
N ASP A 252 16.97 21.81 6.86
CA ASP A 252 17.62 22.68 5.87
C ASP A 252 16.95 22.65 4.48
N THR A 253 15.91 21.82 4.30
CA THR A 253 15.28 21.57 3.00
C THR A 253 13.75 21.53 3.09
N TRP A 254 13.08 21.23 1.97
CA TRP A 254 11.65 20.92 1.94
C TRP A 254 11.46 19.55 1.32
N ARG A 255 10.69 18.71 2.02
CA ARG A 255 10.43 17.31 1.66
C ARG A 255 8.93 17.05 1.70
N ARG A 256 8.52 15.93 1.11
CA ARG A 256 7.15 15.44 1.26
C ARG A 256 6.91 15.05 2.71
N ALA A 257 5.69 15.21 3.21
CA ALA A 257 5.33 14.82 4.56
C ALA A 257 5.58 13.32 4.81
N ASP A 258 5.33 12.46 3.81
CA ASP A 258 5.60 11.01 3.86
C ASP A 258 7.08 10.62 3.68
N GLU A 259 7.98 11.60 3.55
CA GLU A 259 9.43 11.45 3.57
C GLU A 259 10.05 12.06 4.84
N LEU A 260 9.23 12.52 5.79
CA LEU A 260 9.69 13.18 7.00
C LEU A 260 9.45 12.33 8.24
N VAL A 261 10.41 12.37 9.15
CA VAL A 261 10.34 11.71 10.45
C VAL A 261 10.18 12.77 11.54
N LEU A 262 9.32 12.50 12.55
CA LEU A 262 9.20 13.39 13.70
C LEU A 262 10.52 13.48 14.48
N PRO A 263 10.90 14.65 15.03
CA PRO A 263 12.17 14.84 15.75
C PRO A 263 12.40 13.91 16.96
N ASN A 264 11.32 13.38 17.54
CA ASN A 264 11.36 12.49 18.70
C ASN A 264 10.94 11.05 18.34
N SER A 265 10.95 10.70 17.05
CA SER A 265 10.57 9.38 16.57
C SER A 265 11.64 8.35 16.95
N PRO A 266 11.24 7.14 17.42
CA PRO A 266 12.18 6.04 17.60
C PRO A 266 12.79 5.54 16.28
N LEU A 267 12.29 5.99 15.12
CA LEU A 267 12.89 5.67 13.83
C LEU A 267 14.31 6.23 13.68
N LEU A 268 14.61 7.35 14.34
CA LEU A 268 15.94 7.96 14.32
C LEU A 268 17.01 7.08 14.97
N ASP A 269 16.61 6.14 15.83
CA ASP A 269 17.51 5.19 16.51
C ASP A 269 17.65 3.86 15.75
N VAL A 270 16.85 3.61 14.70
CA VAL A 270 16.83 2.32 13.99
C VAL A 270 17.11 2.40 12.51
N PHE A 271 16.81 3.53 11.87
CA PHE A 271 17.23 3.76 10.49
C PHE A 271 18.71 4.07 10.44
N ASP A 272 19.35 3.65 9.34
CA ASP A 272 20.76 3.94 9.10
C ASP A 272 21.00 5.46 9.08
N GLU A 273 22.14 5.92 9.61
CA GLU A 273 22.46 7.35 9.64
C GLU A 273 22.50 7.96 8.22
N GLU A 274 22.90 7.17 7.20
CA GLU A 274 22.93 7.58 5.79
C GLU A 274 21.54 7.95 5.25
N VAL A 275 20.46 7.44 5.85
CA VAL A 275 19.07 7.72 5.46
C VAL A 275 18.72 9.19 5.62
N PHE A 276 19.35 9.88 6.58
CA PHE A 276 19.08 11.28 6.95
C PHE A 276 20.18 12.25 6.46
N GLU A 277 21.14 11.78 5.67
CA GLU A 277 22.15 12.65 5.08
C GLU A 277 21.57 13.57 3.99
N GLU A 278 22.38 14.52 3.49
CA GLU A 278 22.01 15.36 2.35
C GLU A 278 21.70 14.46 1.13
N ASP A 279 20.49 14.60 0.56
CA ASP A 279 19.92 13.73 -0.49
C ASP A 279 19.53 12.29 -0.05
N GLY A 280 19.47 12.02 1.26
CA GLY A 280 18.99 10.75 1.83
C GLY A 280 17.50 10.48 1.58
N ALA A 281 17.09 9.23 1.79
CA ALA A 281 15.73 8.76 1.52
C ALA A 281 14.67 9.47 2.38
N LEU A 282 15.01 9.85 3.61
CA LEU A 282 14.15 10.60 4.53
C LEU A 282 14.87 11.83 5.08
N ASP A 283 14.14 12.70 5.76
CA ASP A 283 14.70 13.83 6.50
C ASP A 283 13.92 14.00 7.82
N VAL A 284 14.46 14.79 8.75
CA VAL A 284 13.80 15.10 10.02
C VAL A 284 12.98 16.38 9.84
N LEU A 285 11.71 16.32 10.23
CA LEU A 285 10.83 17.50 10.23
C LEU A 285 11.46 18.60 11.09
N ASP A 286 11.44 19.84 10.61
CA ASP A 286 11.96 20.99 11.36
C ASP A 286 11.32 21.07 12.76
N GLU A 287 12.15 21.22 13.80
CA GLU A 287 11.70 21.13 15.20
C GLU A 287 10.77 22.29 15.58
N ASP A 288 11.09 23.51 15.14
CA ASP A 288 10.26 24.69 15.39
C ASP A 288 8.89 24.54 14.71
N PHE A 289 8.87 24.06 13.45
CA PHE A 289 7.62 23.76 12.75
C PHE A 289 6.83 22.63 13.43
N ALA A 290 7.50 21.58 13.91
CA ALA A 290 6.85 20.47 14.58
C ALA A 290 6.15 20.90 15.89
N GLU A 291 6.73 21.86 16.63
CA GLU A 291 6.15 22.39 17.88
C GLU A 291 4.86 23.19 17.65
N ASP A 292 4.68 23.79 16.46
CA ASP A 292 3.51 24.59 16.12
C ASP A 292 2.25 23.73 15.82
N TRP A 293 2.41 22.41 15.64
CA TRP A 293 1.32 21.51 15.26
C TRP A 293 1.11 20.34 16.23
N PRO A 294 -0.14 19.88 16.44
CA PRO A 294 -0.39 18.63 17.14
C PRO A 294 0.25 17.45 16.40
N ALA A 295 0.95 16.58 17.12
CA ALA A 295 1.60 15.39 16.54
C ALA A 295 0.63 14.49 15.76
N ASP A 296 -0.62 14.37 16.20
CA ASP A 296 -1.64 13.58 15.48
C ASP A 296 -1.98 14.16 14.10
N THR A 297 -1.93 15.48 13.94
CA THR A 297 -2.13 16.15 12.63
C THR A 297 -0.95 15.88 11.70
N LEU A 298 0.28 15.95 12.20
CA LEU A 298 1.48 15.66 11.41
C LEU A 298 1.51 14.19 10.95
N LYS A 299 1.14 13.25 11.84
CA LYS A 299 1.01 11.83 11.48
C LYS A 299 -0.09 11.59 10.44
N ALA A 300 -1.26 12.24 10.60
CA ALA A 300 -2.33 12.16 9.60
C ALA A 300 -1.94 12.81 8.26
N ALA A 301 -0.96 13.72 8.25
CA ALA A 301 -0.36 14.27 7.03
C ALA A 301 0.66 13.33 6.38
N GLY A 302 1.07 12.24 7.05
CA GLY A 302 2.04 11.27 6.55
C GLY A 302 3.40 11.31 7.26
N VAL A 303 3.64 12.25 8.17
CA VAL A 303 4.92 12.34 8.89
C VAL A 303 5.10 11.14 9.81
N LEU A 304 6.25 10.48 9.68
CA LEU A 304 6.53 9.20 10.31
C LEU A 304 6.89 9.36 11.80
N ASP A 305 6.14 8.65 12.65
CA ASP A 305 6.46 8.47 14.07
C ASP A 305 6.83 7.01 14.42
N SER A 306 6.75 6.12 13.43
CA SER A 306 7.14 4.71 13.39
C SER A 306 6.93 4.21 11.95
N PHE A 307 7.24 2.94 11.67
CA PHE A 307 6.93 2.29 10.40
C PHE A 307 5.48 2.49 9.96
N ALA A 308 5.29 2.83 8.69
CA ALA A 308 3.99 3.00 8.05
C ALA A 308 3.52 1.70 7.39
N VAL A 309 2.21 1.46 7.45
CA VAL A 309 1.57 0.31 6.80
C VAL A 309 0.90 0.77 5.50
N VAL A 310 1.13 0.03 4.43
CA VAL A 310 0.45 0.21 3.13
C VAL A 310 -0.60 -0.88 3.00
N VAL A 311 -1.82 -0.48 2.63
CA VAL A 311 -2.94 -1.39 2.39
C VAL A 311 -3.49 -1.13 0.98
N ASP A 312 -3.54 -2.18 0.18
CA ASP A 312 -4.29 -2.21 -1.08
C ASP A 312 -5.26 -3.40 -1.05
N ASP A 313 -6.56 -3.10 -1.16
CA ASP A 313 -7.62 -4.11 -1.16
C ASP A 313 -7.73 -4.86 -2.49
N GLU A 314 -7.18 -4.33 -3.58
CA GLU A 314 -7.22 -4.92 -4.92
C GLU A 314 -5.91 -4.59 -5.69
N PRO A 315 -4.74 -5.12 -5.25
CA PRO A 315 -3.47 -4.80 -5.88
C PRO A 315 -3.38 -5.46 -7.27
N HIS A 316 -2.96 -4.68 -8.27
CA HIS A 316 -2.91 -5.13 -9.67
C HIS A 316 -1.49 -5.41 -10.15
N GLU A 317 -0.50 -4.69 -9.61
CA GLU A 317 0.92 -4.78 -9.95
C GLU A 317 1.78 -4.39 -8.72
N PRO A 318 3.10 -4.68 -8.72
CA PRO A 318 3.99 -4.29 -7.63
C PRO A 318 4.44 -2.82 -7.78
N ASP A 319 3.56 -1.86 -7.49
CA ASP A 319 3.78 -0.42 -7.64
C ASP A 319 3.60 0.38 -6.33
N HIS A 320 3.91 -0.24 -5.19
CA HIS A 320 3.66 0.33 -3.86
C HIS A 320 4.91 0.93 -3.20
N ASP A 321 6.01 1.07 -3.96
CA ASP A 321 7.33 1.53 -3.50
C ASP A 321 7.86 0.71 -2.30
N LEU A 322 7.62 -0.61 -2.30
CA LEU A 322 8.13 -1.52 -1.27
C LEU A 322 9.50 -2.10 -1.68
N PRO A 323 10.39 -2.40 -0.72
CA PRO A 323 11.70 -2.93 -1.05
C PRO A 323 11.58 -4.35 -1.63
N ASP A 324 12.19 -4.60 -2.79
CA ASP A 324 12.15 -5.88 -3.50
C ASP A 324 10.73 -6.40 -3.80
N GLU A 325 9.77 -5.51 -4.01
CA GLU A 325 8.36 -5.87 -4.22
C GLU A 325 8.15 -6.79 -5.42
N GLU A 326 8.83 -6.52 -6.54
CA GLU A 326 8.74 -7.33 -7.77
C GLU A 326 9.19 -8.79 -7.51
N ALA A 327 10.27 -8.97 -6.74
CA ALA A 327 10.76 -10.30 -6.38
C ALA A 327 9.80 -11.04 -5.44
N TRP A 328 9.24 -10.35 -4.44
CA TRP A 328 8.20 -10.92 -3.58
C TRP A 328 6.97 -11.32 -4.40
N TRP A 329 6.50 -10.43 -5.29
CA TRP A 329 5.32 -10.65 -6.13
C TRP A 329 5.48 -11.87 -7.04
N ASP A 330 6.64 -12.01 -7.68
CA ASP A 330 6.99 -13.15 -8.55
C ASP A 330 7.17 -14.47 -7.79
N SER A 331 7.48 -14.40 -6.48
CA SER A 331 7.60 -15.59 -5.63
C SER A 331 6.24 -16.24 -5.30
N LEU A 332 5.13 -15.50 -5.47
CA LEU A 332 3.80 -15.98 -5.15
C LEU A 332 3.24 -16.85 -6.29
N PRO A 333 2.51 -17.94 -5.97
CA PRO A 333 1.91 -18.79 -7.01
C PRO A 333 0.81 -18.08 -7.81
N GLU A 334 0.13 -17.13 -7.17
CA GLU A 334 -0.89 -16.25 -7.76
C GLU A 334 -0.75 -14.86 -7.11
N PRO A 335 -1.07 -13.77 -7.84
CA PRO A 335 -1.07 -12.43 -7.26
C PRO A 335 -1.91 -12.31 -5.98
N PRO A 336 -1.50 -11.48 -5.01
CA PRO A 336 -2.24 -11.31 -3.77
C PRO A 336 -3.60 -10.65 -4.04
N SER A 337 -4.66 -11.13 -3.39
CA SER A 337 -5.98 -10.49 -3.47
C SER A 337 -6.09 -9.22 -2.62
N THR A 338 -5.21 -9.06 -1.64
CA THR A 338 -5.10 -7.90 -0.75
C THR A 338 -3.64 -7.79 -0.33
N LEU A 339 -3.09 -6.59 -0.31
CA LEU A 339 -1.75 -6.29 0.16
C LEU A 339 -1.83 -5.55 1.50
N VAL A 340 -1.07 -6.04 2.49
CA VAL A 340 -0.83 -5.35 3.76
C VAL A 340 0.67 -5.44 4.00
N ALA A 341 1.38 -4.36 3.74
CA ALA A 341 2.84 -4.31 3.76
C ALA A 341 3.35 -3.19 4.68
N ILE A 342 4.65 -3.20 4.93
CA ILE A 342 5.33 -2.23 5.78
C ILE A 342 6.37 -1.54 4.91
N ARG A 343 6.31 -0.21 4.88
CA ARG A 343 7.26 0.60 4.11
C ARG A 343 8.62 0.69 4.79
N ASP A 344 9.62 1.03 3.99
CA ASP A 344 10.91 1.53 4.45
C ASP A 344 11.68 0.53 5.34
N LEU A 345 11.48 -0.78 5.13
CA LEU A 345 12.18 -1.84 5.86
C LEU A 345 13.68 -1.90 5.50
N ASP A 346 14.01 -1.53 4.26
CA ASP A 346 15.36 -1.43 3.70
C ASP A 346 16.17 -0.26 4.27
N LEU A 347 15.52 0.69 4.96
CA LEU A 347 16.19 1.82 5.61
C LEU A 347 16.72 1.49 7.01
N VAL A 348 16.38 0.32 7.56
CA VAL A 348 16.81 -0.12 8.89
C VAL A 348 18.30 -0.45 8.88
N GLY A 349 19.07 0.13 9.81
CA GLY A 349 20.48 -0.17 9.98
C GLY A 349 20.71 -1.63 10.41
N ASP A 350 21.78 -2.25 9.89
CA ASP A 350 22.09 -3.67 10.11
C ASP A 350 22.18 -4.05 11.60
N ASP A 351 22.64 -3.15 12.47
CA ASP A 351 22.79 -3.39 13.91
C ASP A 351 21.52 -3.06 14.73
N ALA A 352 20.49 -2.51 14.09
CA ALA A 352 19.28 -2.02 14.75
C ALA A 352 18.05 -2.94 14.58
N TRP A 353 18.14 -4.01 13.80
CA TRP A 353 17.03 -4.93 13.56
C TRP A 353 16.32 -5.48 14.81
N PRO A 354 17.00 -5.86 15.90
CA PRO A 354 16.31 -6.22 17.14
C PRO A 354 15.47 -5.08 17.73
N ALA A 355 15.89 -3.82 17.58
CA ALA A 355 15.10 -2.66 18.01
C ALA A 355 13.92 -2.42 17.05
N ALA A 356 14.16 -2.48 15.73
CA ALA A 356 13.14 -2.36 14.70
C ALA A 356 12.02 -3.40 14.87
N LEU A 357 12.35 -4.68 15.08
CA LEU A 357 11.36 -5.74 15.32
C LEU A 357 10.50 -5.48 16.57
N ARG A 358 11.06 -4.84 17.62
CA ARG A 358 10.27 -4.43 18.79
C ARG A 358 9.31 -3.30 18.47
N LEU A 359 9.72 -2.32 17.66
CA LEU A 359 8.85 -1.25 17.19
C LEU A 359 7.70 -1.80 16.33
N LEU A 360 8.02 -2.69 15.39
CA LEU A 360 7.04 -3.39 14.55
C LEU A 360 6.05 -4.22 15.39
N ALA A 361 6.51 -4.87 16.45
CA ALA A 361 5.65 -5.64 17.34
C ALA A 361 4.83 -4.78 18.33
N ALA A 362 5.23 -3.53 18.57
CA ALA A 362 4.58 -2.65 19.54
C ALA A 362 3.23 -2.09 19.03
N ARG A 363 3.03 -2.01 17.71
CA ARG A 363 1.80 -1.50 17.10
C ARG A 363 0.94 -2.64 16.51
N PRO A 364 -0.39 -2.64 16.74
CA PRO A 364 -1.26 -3.68 16.21
C PRO A 364 -1.25 -3.79 14.68
N GLU A 365 -1.14 -2.66 13.98
CA GLU A 365 -1.24 -2.59 12.52
C GLU A 365 0.00 -3.21 11.86
N THR A 366 1.20 -2.83 12.30
CA THR A 366 2.46 -3.41 11.84
C THR A 366 2.60 -4.87 12.25
N LEU A 367 2.16 -5.25 13.46
CA LEU A 367 2.15 -6.66 13.88
C LEU A 367 1.19 -7.51 13.03
N HIS A 368 0.06 -6.92 12.59
CA HIS A 368 -0.86 -7.58 11.69
C HIS A 368 -0.22 -7.80 10.31
N ALA A 369 0.42 -6.77 9.74
CA ALA A 369 1.16 -6.85 8.49
C ALA A 369 2.29 -7.90 8.55
N LEU A 370 3.06 -7.91 9.65
CA LEU A 370 4.15 -8.86 9.88
C LEU A 370 3.66 -10.32 9.99
N ARG A 371 2.41 -10.54 10.41
CA ARG A 371 1.81 -11.88 10.51
C ARG A 371 0.94 -12.25 9.31
N ALA A 372 0.90 -11.40 8.28
CA ALA A 372 0.13 -11.67 7.07
C ALA A 372 0.70 -12.92 6.37
N PRO A 373 -0.12 -13.94 6.06
CA PRO A 373 0.35 -15.14 5.37
C PRO A 373 0.95 -14.78 4.01
N ARG A 374 2.20 -15.19 3.77
CA ARG A 374 2.96 -14.83 2.55
C ARG A 374 3.03 -13.31 2.31
N GLY A 375 2.90 -12.50 3.36
CA GLY A 375 3.00 -11.05 3.28
C GLY A 375 4.42 -10.60 3.00
N HIS A 376 4.54 -9.47 2.30
CA HIS A 376 5.80 -8.86 1.92
C HIS A 376 6.75 -8.65 3.12
N ALA A 377 6.24 -8.06 4.21
CA ALA A 377 7.08 -7.73 5.38
C ALA A 377 7.76 -8.95 6.01
N ALA A 378 7.02 -10.06 6.19
CA ALA A 378 7.59 -11.29 6.77
C ALA A 378 8.60 -11.94 5.82
N TRP A 379 8.29 -11.97 4.53
CA TRP A 379 9.20 -12.50 3.50
C TRP A 379 10.49 -11.69 3.44
N TRP A 380 10.39 -10.36 3.39
CA TRP A 380 11.54 -9.46 3.27
C TRP A 380 12.42 -9.54 4.52
N ILE A 381 11.83 -9.46 5.72
CA ILE A 381 12.56 -9.56 6.99
C ILE A 381 13.31 -10.89 7.10
N ALA A 382 12.69 -12.01 6.72
CA ALA A 382 13.32 -13.32 6.82
C ALA A 382 14.63 -13.43 6.03
N GLN A 383 14.77 -12.65 4.96
CA GLN A 383 15.87 -12.72 4.01
C GLN A 383 16.91 -11.60 4.20
N TYR A 384 16.47 -10.40 4.58
CA TYR A 384 17.32 -9.20 4.55
C TYR A 384 17.55 -8.57 5.92
N ALA A 385 16.72 -8.84 6.92
CA ALA A 385 17.00 -8.34 8.26
C ALA A 385 18.28 -8.97 8.82
N VAL A 386 19.00 -8.28 9.70
CA VAL A 386 20.25 -8.80 10.28
C VAL A 386 20.07 -9.09 11.77
N LEU A 387 20.07 -10.37 12.14
CA LEU A 387 19.98 -10.81 13.52
C LEU A 387 21.35 -11.31 14.00
N GLY A 388 22.12 -10.43 14.64
CA GLY A 388 23.51 -10.71 14.98
C GLY A 388 24.40 -10.44 13.77
N ASP A 389 24.69 -11.47 12.97
CA ASP A 389 25.54 -11.39 11.78
C ASP A 389 24.95 -12.09 10.54
N ALA A 390 23.70 -12.56 10.60
CA ALA A 390 23.04 -13.26 9.50
C ALA A 390 21.52 -13.03 9.48
N ALA A 391 20.87 -13.39 8.37
CA ALA A 391 19.44 -13.22 8.20
C ALA A 391 18.61 -14.14 9.11
N PRO A 392 17.38 -13.79 9.51
CA PRO A 392 16.54 -14.66 10.34
C PRO A 392 16.42 -16.09 9.81
N ALA A 393 16.24 -16.27 8.49
CA ALA A 393 16.11 -17.58 7.84
C ALA A 393 17.40 -18.45 7.93
N GLU A 394 18.53 -17.84 8.27
CA GLU A 394 19.82 -18.51 8.44
C GLU A 394 20.05 -19.03 9.85
N TRP A 395 19.17 -18.69 10.78
CA TRP A 395 19.21 -19.15 12.17
C TRP A 395 18.19 -20.25 12.43
N ARG A 396 18.50 -21.10 13.40
CA ARG A 396 17.51 -21.98 14.04
C ARG A 396 17.15 -21.49 15.45
N MET A 397 15.95 -21.85 15.88
CA MET A 397 15.53 -21.69 17.26
C MET A 397 16.34 -22.61 18.21
N PRO A 398 16.55 -22.20 19.48
CA PRO A 398 17.09 -23.08 20.51
C PRO A 398 16.20 -24.31 20.70
N GLY A 399 16.79 -25.51 20.62
CA GLY A 399 16.06 -26.78 20.75
C GLY A 399 15.42 -27.32 19.46
N ALA A 400 15.49 -26.59 18.34
CA ALA A 400 15.12 -27.12 17.03
C ALA A 400 16.09 -28.23 16.58
N ASP A 401 15.56 -29.29 15.94
CA ASP A 401 16.35 -30.44 15.46
C ASP A 401 17.05 -30.14 14.11
N LEU A 402 17.76 -29.01 14.07
CA LEU A 402 18.47 -28.44 12.90
C LEU A 402 19.96 -28.18 13.19
N ALA A 403 20.45 -28.60 14.36
CA ALA A 403 21.82 -28.33 14.79
C ALA A 403 22.85 -28.91 13.82
N GLY A 404 23.82 -28.06 13.45
CA GLY A 404 24.87 -28.37 12.47
C GLY A 404 24.56 -27.85 11.08
N LEU A 405 23.29 -27.90 10.64
CA LEU A 405 22.85 -27.30 9.38
C LEU A 405 22.60 -25.80 9.53
N TYR A 406 21.96 -25.41 10.65
CA TYR A 406 21.73 -24.02 11.02
C TYR A 406 22.32 -23.72 12.41
N ASP A 407 22.85 -22.52 12.56
CA ASP A 407 23.41 -22.01 13.80
C ASP A 407 22.29 -21.50 14.72
N GLU A 408 22.51 -21.56 16.03
CA GLU A 408 21.50 -21.12 16.99
C GLU A 408 21.41 -19.59 17.00
N VAL A 409 20.19 -19.06 16.89
CA VAL A 409 19.98 -17.61 17.00
C VAL A 409 20.57 -17.09 18.32
N PRO A 410 21.34 -15.99 18.31
CA PRO A 410 21.86 -15.40 19.54
C PRO A 410 20.74 -14.86 20.45
N ASP A 411 21.03 -14.67 21.73
CA ASP A 411 20.10 -13.99 22.66
C ASP A 411 20.06 -12.50 22.34
N LEU A 412 19.06 -12.12 21.53
CA LEU A 412 18.80 -10.74 21.12
C LEU A 412 17.78 -10.04 22.03
N GLY A 413 17.32 -10.69 23.10
CA GLY A 413 16.25 -10.18 23.96
C GLY A 413 14.91 -10.05 23.22
N LEU A 414 14.67 -10.90 22.22
CA LEU A 414 13.41 -11.01 21.47
C LEU A 414 12.64 -12.25 21.93
N GLY A 415 11.31 -12.18 21.89
CA GLY A 415 10.47 -13.33 22.20
C GLY A 415 10.49 -14.37 21.08
N GLU A 416 10.34 -15.65 21.43
CA GLU A 416 10.29 -16.77 20.49
C GLU A 416 9.25 -16.57 19.37
N ASP A 417 8.06 -16.08 19.70
CA ASP A 417 7.00 -15.76 18.72
C ASP A 417 7.46 -14.73 17.66
N LEU A 418 8.20 -13.70 18.09
CA LEU A 418 8.70 -12.66 17.18
C LEU A 418 9.85 -13.17 16.33
N LEU A 419 10.74 -14.00 16.89
CA LEU A 419 11.82 -14.64 16.14
C LEU A 419 11.27 -15.59 15.07
N THR A 420 10.28 -16.41 15.40
CA THR A 420 9.60 -17.27 14.42
C THR A 420 8.90 -16.45 13.36
N THR A 421 8.23 -15.36 13.74
CA THR A 421 7.56 -14.46 12.78
C THR A 421 8.57 -13.77 11.86
N ALA A 422 9.75 -13.42 12.37
CA ALA A 422 10.83 -12.84 11.58
C ALA A 422 11.51 -13.83 10.64
N GLY A 423 11.26 -15.15 10.77
CA GLY A 423 11.81 -16.17 9.87
C GLY A 423 12.82 -17.13 10.50
N VAL A 424 13.09 -17.04 11.81
CA VAL A 424 14.00 -17.99 12.49
C VAL A 424 13.43 -19.40 12.46
N ARG A 425 14.23 -20.35 11.94
CA ARG A 425 13.76 -21.70 11.60
C ARG A 425 13.48 -22.55 12.83
N THR A 426 12.30 -23.17 12.84
CA THR A 426 11.92 -24.22 13.79
C THR A 426 11.96 -25.62 13.19
N ASP A 427 11.87 -25.72 11.85
CA ASP A 427 11.84 -26.96 11.08
C ASP A 427 12.45 -26.79 9.67
N LEU A 428 12.40 -27.84 8.85
CA LEU A 428 12.92 -27.87 7.47
C LEU A 428 11.86 -27.53 6.40
N ARG A 429 10.77 -26.87 6.74
CA ARG A 429 9.80 -26.45 5.70
C ARG A 429 10.44 -25.37 4.83
N LEU A 430 10.30 -25.55 3.53
CA LEU A 430 10.82 -24.65 2.51
C LEU A 430 9.65 -23.95 1.82
N SER A 431 9.74 -22.63 1.68
CA SER A 431 8.68 -21.80 1.09
C SER A 431 9.08 -21.15 -0.24
N THR A 432 10.38 -21.13 -0.57
CA THR A 432 10.92 -20.53 -1.80
C THR A 432 12.01 -21.42 -2.41
N VAL A 433 12.34 -21.16 -3.68
CA VAL A 433 13.47 -21.81 -4.36
C VAL A 433 14.79 -21.44 -3.68
N ASP A 434 14.95 -20.19 -3.25
CA ASP A 434 16.17 -19.72 -2.58
C ASP A 434 16.43 -20.44 -1.24
N GLU A 435 15.37 -20.75 -0.48
CA GLU A 435 15.50 -21.56 0.73
C GLU A 435 15.96 -23.00 0.44
N ALA A 436 15.54 -23.58 -0.69
CA ALA A 436 16.01 -24.89 -1.12
C ALA A 436 17.49 -24.84 -1.57
N GLU A 437 17.89 -23.77 -2.27
CA GLU A 437 19.29 -23.53 -2.63
C GLU A 437 20.17 -23.34 -1.38
N ASP A 438 19.74 -22.56 -0.38
CA ASP A 438 20.45 -22.38 0.90
C ASP A 438 20.67 -23.71 1.63
N VAL A 439 19.65 -24.58 1.70
CA VAL A 439 19.80 -25.92 2.31
C VAL A 439 20.86 -26.74 1.57
N LEU A 440 20.84 -26.74 0.23
CA LEU A 440 21.80 -27.49 -0.58
C LEU A 440 23.23 -26.93 -0.43
N GLU A 441 23.39 -25.61 -0.38
CA GLU A 441 24.67 -24.95 -0.15
C GLU A 441 25.23 -25.29 1.24
N ARG A 442 24.39 -25.24 2.29
CA ARG A 442 24.79 -25.64 3.66
C ARG A 442 25.13 -27.13 3.75
N LEU A 443 24.42 -27.99 3.02
CA LEU A 443 24.78 -29.39 2.91
C LEU A 443 26.16 -29.54 2.23
N ALA A 444 26.46 -28.72 1.24
CA ALA A 444 27.74 -28.68 0.54
C ALA A 444 28.88 -27.98 1.29
N ASP A 445 28.65 -27.43 2.50
CA ASP A 445 29.71 -26.75 3.28
C ASP A 445 30.56 -27.75 4.10
N PRO A 446 31.84 -27.99 3.77
CA PRO A 446 32.67 -28.95 4.50
C PRO A 446 32.95 -28.58 5.96
N GLU A 447 32.80 -27.31 6.35
CA GLU A 447 33.01 -26.86 7.74
C GLU A 447 31.80 -27.21 8.64
N ARG A 448 30.64 -27.50 8.05
CA ARG A 448 29.43 -27.90 8.81
C ARG A 448 29.49 -29.37 9.22
N THR A 449 29.29 -29.61 10.52
CA THR A 449 29.15 -30.95 11.10
C THR A 449 27.67 -31.27 11.29
N ILE A 450 27.10 -32.03 10.35
CA ILE A 450 25.66 -32.33 10.28
C ILE A 450 25.43 -33.80 10.64
N SER A 451 24.42 -34.09 11.46
CA SER A 451 24.10 -35.47 11.79
C SER A 451 23.57 -36.22 10.54
N PRO A 452 23.90 -37.51 10.33
CA PRO A 452 23.46 -38.25 9.14
C PRO A 452 21.93 -38.26 8.96
N GLY A 453 21.18 -38.35 10.05
CA GLY A 453 19.71 -38.30 10.00
C GLY A 453 19.17 -36.95 9.54
N LEU A 454 19.85 -35.83 9.89
CA LEU A 454 19.47 -34.50 9.42
C LEU A 454 19.82 -34.30 7.94
N VAL A 455 20.97 -34.82 7.48
CA VAL A 455 21.34 -34.81 6.05
C VAL A 455 20.26 -35.44 5.19
N THR A 456 19.81 -36.64 5.57
CA THR A 456 18.73 -37.33 4.86
C THR A 456 17.43 -36.53 4.86
N ARG A 457 16.98 -36.04 6.03
CA ARG A 457 15.76 -35.22 6.10
C ARG A 457 15.85 -33.92 5.30
N ALA A 458 17.03 -33.32 5.19
CA ALA A 458 17.23 -32.09 4.43
C ALA A 458 17.13 -32.35 2.92
N TYR A 459 17.72 -33.44 2.41
CA TYR A 459 17.51 -33.87 1.03
C TYR A 459 16.04 -34.22 0.75
N ASP A 460 15.39 -34.96 1.65
CA ASP A 460 13.96 -35.27 1.54
C ASP A 460 13.12 -33.98 1.53
N ALA A 461 13.42 -33.00 2.39
CA ALA A 461 12.70 -31.72 2.42
C ALA A 461 12.84 -30.93 1.10
N VAL A 462 14.03 -30.96 0.48
CA VAL A 462 14.25 -30.33 -0.85
C VAL A 462 13.40 -31.04 -1.91
N VAL A 463 13.35 -32.37 -1.91
CA VAL A 463 12.51 -33.16 -2.83
C VAL A 463 11.03 -32.88 -2.61
N GLU A 464 10.56 -32.95 -1.36
CA GLU A 464 9.16 -32.75 -0.96
C GLU A 464 8.67 -31.32 -1.24
N SER A 465 9.57 -30.33 -1.26
CA SER A 465 9.22 -28.94 -1.55
C SER A 465 8.66 -28.74 -2.97
N GLY A 466 9.06 -29.61 -3.92
CA GLY A 466 8.70 -29.49 -5.33
C GLY A 466 9.38 -28.33 -6.07
N PHE A 467 10.27 -27.58 -5.43
CA PHE A 467 11.06 -26.54 -6.07
C PHE A 467 12.14 -27.13 -7.00
N GLU A 468 12.64 -26.31 -7.93
CA GLU A 468 13.71 -26.65 -8.87
C GLU A 468 14.94 -25.75 -8.63
N PRO A 469 15.66 -25.93 -7.50
CA PRO A 469 16.89 -25.21 -7.23
C PRO A 469 17.98 -25.56 -8.26
N ARG A 470 18.98 -24.68 -8.39
CA ARG A 470 20.18 -25.01 -9.17
C ARG A 470 20.93 -26.18 -8.54
N PRO A 471 21.37 -27.18 -9.33
CA PRO A 471 22.17 -28.28 -8.80
C PRO A 471 23.45 -27.78 -8.11
N PRO A 472 23.78 -28.29 -6.91
CA PRO A 472 24.97 -27.86 -6.18
C PRO A 472 26.24 -28.45 -6.80
N GLN A 473 27.38 -27.76 -6.64
CA GLN A 473 28.67 -28.26 -7.14
C GLN A 473 29.20 -29.46 -6.34
N ALA A 474 28.80 -29.57 -5.08
CA ALA A 474 29.18 -30.66 -4.19
C ALA A 474 27.98 -31.10 -3.35
N VAL A 475 28.01 -32.33 -2.90
CA VAL A 475 26.95 -32.95 -2.08
C VAL A 475 27.54 -33.60 -0.86
N ARG A 476 26.71 -33.76 0.18
CA ARG A 476 27.11 -34.48 1.38
C ARG A 476 26.78 -35.95 1.26
N ALA A 477 27.83 -36.77 1.18
CA ALA A 477 27.73 -38.22 1.11
C ALA A 477 27.29 -38.84 2.45
N ALA A 478 27.00 -40.14 2.45
CA ALA A 478 26.46 -40.86 3.59
C ALA A 478 27.39 -40.95 4.81
N ASP A 479 28.71 -40.78 4.63
CA ASP A 479 29.66 -40.64 5.75
C ASP A 479 29.79 -39.19 6.27
N GLY A 480 29.09 -38.24 5.67
CA GLY A 480 29.14 -36.82 6.00
C GLY A 480 30.22 -36.03 5.28
N SER A 481 31.04 -36.67 4.44
CA SER A 481 32.02 -35.97 3.58
C SER A 481 31.31 -35.18 2.48
N VAL A 482 31.88 -34.04 2.11
CA VAL A 482 31.42 -33.24 0.97
C VAL A 482 32.23 -33.61 -0.26
N VAL A 483 31.55 -33.98 -1.34
CA VAL A 483 32.18 -34.49 -2.57
C VAL A 483 31.53 -33.90 -3.82
N ASP A 484 32.33 -33.64 -4.86
CA ASP A 484 31.87 -33.10 -6.15
C ASP A 484 31.17 -34.15 -7.04
N GLY A 485 31.12 -35.41 -6.59
CA GLY A 485 30.54 -36.51 -7.34
C GLY A 485 30.20 -37.68 -6.44
N ALA A 486 28.94 -38.07 -6.48
CA ALA A 486 28.38 -39.20 -5.75
C ALA A 486 27.29 -39.89 -6.58
N LEU A 487 26.83 -41.03 -6.10
CA LEU A 487 25.65 -41.71 -6.64
C LEU A 487 24.48 -41.52 -5.70
N VAL A 488 23.27 -41.37 -6.22
CA VAL A 488 22.08 -41.45 -5.37
C VAL A 488 21.72 -42.92 -5.16
N LEU A 489 21.67 -43.35 -3.90
CA LEU A 489 21.40 -44.74 -3.54
C LEU A 489 19.89 -45.04 -3.63
N ASP A 490 19.43 -45.40 -4.83
CA ASP A 490 18.05 -45.84 -5.10
C ASP A 490 17.79 -47.31 -4.75
N VAL A 491 18.85 -48.12 -4.70
CA VAL A 491 18.75 -49.56 -4.42
C VAL A 491 19.71 -50.02 -3.31
N PRO A 492 19.25 -50.86 -2.36
CA PRO A 492 20.02 -51.13 -1.14
C PRO A 492 21.17 -52.13 -1.30
N TRP A 493 21.25 -52.89 -2.39
CA TRP A 493 22.33 -53.87 -2.58
C TRP A 493 23.65 -53.23 -3.02
N VAL A 494 23.59 -52.08 -3.71
CA VAL A 494 24.78 -51.37 -4.19
C VAL A 494 25.61 -50.81 -3.02
N ALA A 495 24.95 -50.45 -1.91
CA ALA A 495 25.61 -49.93 -0.71
C ALA A 495 26.67 -50.88 -0.11
N GLY A 496 26.54 -52.20 -0.32
CA GLY A 496 27.55 -53.15 0.15
C GLY A 496 28.85 -53.12 -0.66
N ALA A 497 28.80 -52.60 -1.89
CA ALA A 497 29.90 -52.55 -2.83
C ALA A 497 30.50 -51.14 -2.99
N LEU A 498 29.97 -50.13 -2.30
CA LEU A 498 30.45 -48.74 -2.35
C LEU A 498 30.88 -48.26 -0.97
N GLU A 499 31.92 -47.42 -0.95
CA GLU A 499 32.27 -46.68 0.27
C GLU A 499 31.20 -45.63 0.58
N PRO A 500 30.85 -45.38 1.86
CA PRO A 500 29.81 -44.41 2.21
C PRO A 500 30.04 -42.98 1.72
N GLY A 501 31.29 -42.58 1.47
CA GLY A 501 31.65 -41.30 0.84
C GLY A 501 31.40 -41.22 -0.67
N ARG A 502 30.84 -42.26 -1.29
CA ARG A 502 30.54 -42.33 -2.74
C ARG A 502 29.05 -42.21 -3.06
N TYR A 503 28.18 -42.16 -2.06
CA TYR A 503 26.74 -42.10 -2.32
C TYR A 503 26.00 -41.20 -1.33
N VAL A 504 24.86 -40.69 -1.78
CA VAL A 504 23.87 -39.95 -1.01
C VAL A 504 22.66 -40.87 -0.76
N VAL A 505 22.02 -40.74 0.40
CA VAL A 505 20.85 -41.55 0.76
C VAL A 505 19.59 -40.71 0.68
N ALA A 506 18.66 -41.11 -0.19
CA ALA A 506 17.28 -40.63 -0.27
C ALA A 506 16.32 -41.79 0.04
N PRO A 507 15.66 -41.81 1.20
CA PRO A 507 14.61 -42.77 1.51
C PRO A 507 13.40 -42.64 0.59
N GLU A 508 13.03 -41.42 0.21
CA GLU A 508 11.86 -41.11 -0.61
C GLU A 508 12.31 -40.54 -1.97
N GLU A 509 11.64 -40.97 -3.05
CA GLU A 509 11.84 -40.49 -4.44
C GLU A 509 13.32 -40.26 -4.85
N PRO A 510 14.19 -41.29 -4.77
CA PRO A 510 15.61 -41.14 -5.08
C PRO A 510 15.87 -40.70 -6.52
N GLU A 511 14.99 -41.03 -7.47
CA GLU A 511 15.06 -40.55 -8.85
C GLU A 511 14.90 -39.03 -8.93
N ARG A 512 13.99 -38.46 -8.13
CA ARG A 512 13.80 -37.01 -8.06
C ARG A 512 14.98 -36.32 -7.43
N LEU A 513 15.57 -36.89 -6.37
CA LEU A 513 16.79 -36.35 -5.79
C LEU A 513 17.96 -36.38 -6.78
N ALA A 514 18.11 -37.47 -7.53
CA ALA A 514 19.14 -37.61 -8.56
C ALA A 514 19.03 -36.52 -9.63
N ASP A 515 17.82 -36.25 -10.12
CA ASP A 515 17.57 -35.17 -11.07
C ASP A 515 17.91 -33.78 -10.49
N LEU A 516 17.52 -33.50 -9.24
CA LEU A 516 17.78 -32.23 -8.56
C LEU A 516 19.28 -31.98 -8.30
N LEU A 517 20.02 -33.02 -7.95
CA LEU A 517 21.45 -32.94 -7.66
C LEU A 517 22.33 -33.12 -8.92
N ASP A 518 21.74 -33.40 -10.08
CA ASP A 518 22.45 -33.80 -11.32
C ASP A 518 23.42 -34.97 -11.09
N LEU A 519 22.96 -36.01 -10.38
CA LEU A 519 23.75 -37.20 -10.02
C LEU A 519 23.20 -38.49 -10.65
N PRO A 520 24.05 -39.48 -10.94
CA PRO A 520 23.58 -40.79 -11.40
C PRO A 520 22.92 -41.59 -10.28
N LEU A 521 22.00 -42.48 -10.65
CA LEU A 521 21.46 -43.50 -9.76
C LEU A 521 22.45 -44.65 -9.57
N ALA A 522 22.57 -45.15 -8.34
CA ALA A 522 23.44 -46.26 -8.01
C ALA A 522 23.08 -47.55 -8.78
N SER A 523 21.80 -47.76 -9.10
CA SER A 523 21.34 -48.89 -9.92
C SER A 523 21.82 -48.86 -11.37
N THR A 524 22.27 -47.71 -11.88
CA THR A 524 22.74 -47.55 -13.27
C THR A 524 24.21 -47.91 -13.45
N GLU A 525 24.93 -48.14 -12.35
CA GLU A 525 26.33 -48.55 -12.39
C GLU A 525 26.51 -49.95 -12.98
N ASP A 526 27.48 -50.07 -13.89
CA ASP A 526 27.86 -51.36 -14.47
C ASP A 526 28.50 -52.25 -13.41
N ALA A 527 27.73 -53.24 -12.93
CA ALA A 527 28.16 -54.21 -11.94
C ALA A 527 28.02 -55.65 -12.45
N THR A 528 28.91 -56.55 -12.02
CA THR A 528 28.85 -57.98 -12.38
C THR A 528 29.26 -58.85 -11.20
N VAL A 529 28.43 -59.84 -10.87
CA VAL A 529 28.80 -60.89 -9.92
C VAL A 529 29.92 -61.76 -10.51
N THR A 530 31.07 -61.86 -9.85
CA THR A 530 32.24 -62.62 -10.33
C THR A 530 32.39 -63.99 -9.66
N SER A 531 31.74 -64.20 -8.52
CA SER A 531 31.69 -65.48 -7.81
C SER A 531 30.69 -66.47 -8.41
N GLU A 532 30.93 -67.77 -8.24
CA GLU A 532 30.02 -68.84 -8.64
C GLU A 532 29.07 -69.19 -7.49
N GLY A 533 27.75 -69.19 -7.75
CA GLY A 533 26.74 -69.46 -6.74
C GLY A 533 25.86 -70.67 -7.08
N GLU A 534 25.44 -71.42 -6.06
CA GLU A 534 24.50 -72.54 -6.19
C GLU A 534 23.07 -72.06 -5.95
N TYR A 535 22.14 -72.44 -6.82
CA TYR A 535 20.75 -72.05 -6.69
C TYR A 535 20.02 -72.86 -5.61
N ALA A 536 19.49 -72.17 -4.61
CA ALA A 536 18.67 -72.75 -3.55
C ALA A 536 17.26 -72.13 -3.57
N PRO A 537 16.19 -72.92 -3.83
CA PRO A 537 14.82 -72.48 -3.63
C PRO A 537 14.59 -72.02 -2.18
N TRP A 538 13.80 -70.97 -1.96
CA TRP A 538 13.46 -70.53 -0.60
C TRP A 538 12.78 -71.65 0.20
N ALA A 539 12.00 -72.49 -0.49
CA ALA A 539 11.34 -73.66 0.06
C ALA A 539 12.30 -74.81 0.42
N ASP A 540 13.60 -74.72 0.14
CA ASP A 540 14.57 -75.75 0.52
C ASP A 540 15.52 -75.27 1.63
N LEU A 541 15.35 -74.04 2.14
CA LEU A 541 16.13 -73.45 3.22
C LEU A 541 15.37 -73.54 4.57
N PRO A 542 15.66 -74.53 5.46
CA PRO A 542 14.84 -74.79 6.65
C PRO A 542 14.91 -73.68 7.71
N ALA A 543 16.04 -72.99 7.82
CA ALA A 543 16.20 -71.87 8.75
C ALA A 543 15.27 -70.70 8.36
N LEU A 544 15.25 -70.32 7.08
CA LEU A 544 14.35 -69.28 6.59
C LEU A 544 12.87 -69.67 6.67
N LYS A 545 12.52 -70.96 6.49
CA LYS A 545 11.16 -71.45 6.77
C LYS A 545 10.71 -71.18 8.19
N LEU A 546 11.58 -71.46 9.15
CA LEU A 546 11.29 -71.24 10.57
C LEU A 546 11.11 -69.75 10.86
N VAL A 547 12.01 -68.90 10.36
CA VAL A 547 11.91 -67.44 10.51
C VAL A 547 10.65 -66.89 9.85
N ALA A 548 10.32 -67.35 8.63
CA ALA A 548 9.11 -66.95 7.93
C ALA A 548 7.84 -67.33 8.71
N ASP A 549 7.78 -68.55 9.25
CA ASP A 549 6.65 -69.00 10.10
C ASP A 549 6.53 -68.14 11.38
N GLN A 550 7.65 -67.85 12.05
CA GLN A 550 7.68 -67.02 13.25
C GLN A 550 7.25 -65.57 13.01
N LEU A 551 7.61 -65.00 11.87
CA LEU A 551 7.24 -63.63 11.47
C LEU A 551 5.89 -63.57 10.74
N GLY A 552 5.23 -64.71 10.50
CA GLY A 552 3.98 -64.79 9.74
C GLY A 552 4.13 -64.39 8.27
N LEU A 553 5.33 -64.54 7.70
CA LEU A 553 5.66 -64.22 6.31
C LEU A 553 5.36 -65.42 5.42
N ARG A 554 4.82 -65.17 4.21
CA ARG A 554 4.77 -66.20 3.17
C ARG A 554 6.13 -66.30 2.51
N LEU A 555 6.60 -67.52 2.25
CA LEU A 555 7.80 -67.71 1.44
C LEU A 555 7.58 -67.13 0.03
N PRO A 556 8.49 -66.30 -0.48
CA PRO A 556 8.46 -65.84 -1.86
C PRO A 556 8.61 -67.00 -2.85
N ASP A 557 8.09 -66.82 -4.06
CA ASP A 557 8.36 -67.73 -5.17
C ASP A 557 9.83 -67.61 -5.60
N GLY A 558 10.42 -68.71 -6.08
CA GLY A 558 11.80 -68.74 -6.54
C GLY A 558 12.83 -69.11 -5.45
N GLY A 559 13.99 -68.47 -5.49
CA GLY A 559 15.13 -68.81 -4.65
C GLY A 559 16.27 -67.79 -4.76
N VAL A 560 17.41 -68.15 -4.18
CA VAL A 560 18.63 -67.34 -4.11
C VAL A 560 19.82 -68.14 -4.61
N LEU A 561 20.77 -67.49 -5.26
CA LEU A 561 22.09 -68.04 -5.56
C LEU A 561 22.98 -67.81 -4.34
N VAL A 562 23.42 -68.89 -3.69
CA VAL A 562 24.26 -68.85 -2.49
C VAL A 562 25.73 -69.01 -2.88
N HIS A 563 26.60 -68.12 -2.39
CA HIS A 563 28.03 -68.06 -2.73
C HIS A 563 28.91 -68.16 -1.47
N ASP A 564 30.14 -68.67 -1.63
CA ASP A 564 31.14 -68.76 -0.56
C ASP A 564 32.54 -68.32 -1.08
N PRO A 565 32.91 -67.02 -0.98
CA PRO A 565 32.09 -65.83 -0.68
C PRO A 565 31.39 -65.22 -1.93
N LEU A 566 30.47 -64.27 -1.73
CA LEU A 566 29.85 -63.48 -2.80
C LEU A 566 30.72 -62.27 -3.16
N THR A 567 31.21 -62.22 -4.40
CA THR A 567 32.05 -61.12 -4.89
C THR A 567 31.39 -60.43 -6.09
N VAL A 568 31.34 -59.10 -6.05
CA VAL A 568 30.79 -58.24 -7.10
C VAL A 568 31.86 -57.28 -7.57
N ARG A 569 31.99 -57.14 -8.89
CA ARG A 569 32.82 -56.11 -9.52
C ARG A 569 31.96 -54.92 -9.93
N ILE A 570 32.28 -53.75 -9.39
CA ILE A 570 31.65 -52.45 -9.70
C ILE A 570 32.78 -51.41 -9.83
N GLN A 571 32.68 -50.47 -10.79
CA GLN A 571 33.71 -49.44 -11.02
C GLN A 571 35.15 -50.02 -11.14
N ASP A 572 35.29 -51.15 -11.82
CA ASP A 572 36.56 -51.89 -11.99
C ASP A 572 37.25 -52.39 -10.70
N ALA A 573 36.56 -52.35 -9.55
CA ALA A 573 37.01 -52.90 -8.28
C ALA A 573 36.16 -54.11 -7.85
N GLU A 574 36.78 -55.11 -7.21
CA GLU A 574 36.08 -56.28 -6.66
C GLU A 574 35.80 -56.09 -5.17
N HIS A 575 34.56 -56.37 -4.77
CA HIS A 575 34.07 -56.20 -3.41
C HIS A 575 33.37 -57.47 -2.94
N ASP A 576 33.71 -57.92 -1.73
CA ASP A 576 32.95 -58.97 -1.04
C ASP A 576 31.70 -58.35 -0.41
N VAL A 577 30.52 -58.79 -0.85
CA VAL A 577 29.24 -58.25 -0.40
C VAL A 577 28.38 -59.32 0.24
N GLN A 578 27.48 -58.92 1.14
CA GLN A 578 26.58 -59.88 1.79
C GLN A 578 25.46 -60.35 0.86
N TRP A 579 24.99 -59.48 -0.04
CA TRP A 579 23.91 -59.79 -0.96
C TRP A 579 23.97 -58.90 -2.21
N TRP A 580 23.37 -59.34 -3.31
CA TRP A 580 23.28 -58.59 -4.56
C TRP A 580 22.00 -58.92 -5.33
N SER A 581 21.54 -57.99 -6.17
CA SER A 581 20.44 -58.21 -7.12
C SER A 581 20.83 -57.75 -8.53
N ASP A 582 20.83 -58.67 -9.50
CA ASP A 582 21.07 -58.40 -10.93
C ASP A 582 19.86 -58.82 -11.80
N GLY A 583 18.67 -58.85 -11.19
CA GLY A 583 17.49 -59.55 -11.70
C GLY A 583 17.35 -60.97 -11.15
N ARG A 584 18.41 -61.51 -10.55
CA ARG A 584 18.39 -62.66 -9.64
C ARG A 584 18.92 -62.23 -8.28
N LEU A 585 18.56 -62.96 -7.23
CA LEU A 585 19.06 -62.70 -5.89
C LEU A 585 20.28 -63.55 -5.60
N HIS A 586 21.32 -62.88 -5.12
CA HIS A 586 22.58 -63.48 -4.70
C HIS A 586 22.78 -63.19 -3.21
N ALA A 587 23.27 -64.17 -2.47
CA ALA A 587 23.63 -64.02 -1.06
C ALA A 587 24.95 -64.73 -0.78
N ALA A 588 25.78 -64.14 0.08
CA ALA A 588 26.83 -64.88 0.75
C ALA A 588 26.19 -65.96 1.64
N ASP A 589 26.88 -67.08 1.86
CA ASP A 589 26.46 -68.14 2.81
C ASP A 589 26.63 -67.68 4.26
N THR A 590 25.90 -66.64 4.63
CA THR A 590 25.88 -65.99 5.94
C THR A 590 24.43 -65.67 6.32
N SER A 591 24.14 -65.62 7.62
CA SER A 591 22.82 -65.19 8.11
C SER A 591 22.43 -63.82 7.57
N GLU A 592 23.38 -62.88 7.53
CA GLU A 592 23.15 -61.52 7.03
C GLU A 592 22.83 -61.49 5.53
N GLY A 593 23.58 -62.23 4.70
CA GLY A 593 23.37 -62.29 3.26
C GLY A 593 22.00 -62.88 2.92
N LEU A 594 21.69 -64.04 3.51
CA LEU A 594 20.41 -64.72 3.32
C LEU A 594 19.24 -63.89 3.84
N ALA A 595 19.38 -63.22 4.99
CA ALA A 595 18.35 -62.36 5.55
C ALA A 595 18.04 -61.17 4.66
N ARG A 596 19.06 -60.47 4.14
CA ARG A 596 18.88 -59.30 3.26
C ARG A 596 18.22 -59.69 1.94
N ALA A 597 18.68 -60.76 1.30
CA ALA A 597 18.08 -61.26 0.07
C ALA A 597 16.62 -61.72 0.28
N PHE A 598 16.34 -62.42 1.38
CA PHE A 598 14.98 -62.86 1.71
C PHE A 598 14.05 -61.69 2.06
N ALA A 599 14.52 -60.73 2.86
CA ALA A 599 13.76 -59.53 3.24
C ALA A 599 13.38 -58.71 2.00
N TRP A 600 14.30 -58.56 1.05
CA TRP A 600 14.03 -57.92 -0.23
C TRP A 600 12.97 -58.69 -1.04
N ALA A 601 13.16 -60.00 -1.22
CA ALA A 601 12.22 -60.86 -1.95
C ALA A 601 10.80 -60.86 -1.35
N ALA A 602 10.69 -60.75 -0.03
CA ALA A 602 9.43 -60.74 0.69
C ALA A 602 8.75 -59.35 0.74
N GLY A 603 9.37 -58.29 0.22
CA GLY A 603 8.88 -56.92 0.35
C GLY A 603 8.90 -56.42 1.80
N ARG A 604 9.84 -56.90 2.60
CA ARG A 604 9.96 -56.65 4.06
C ARG A 604 11.35 -56.17 4.43
N TRP A 605 11.93 -55.28 3.62
CA TRP A 605 13.27 -54.72 3.83
C TRP A 605 13.53 -54.17 5.26
N PRO A 606 12.56 -53.50 5.95
CA PRO A 606 12.75 -53.08 7.33
C PRO A 606 13.08 -54.21 8.31
N ASP A 607 12.63 -55.44 8.02
CA ASP A 607 12.81 -56.59 8.89
C ASP A 607 14.15 -57.32 8.70
N ARG A 608 15.01 -56.89 7.76
CA ARG A 608 16.28 -57.59 7.42
C ARG A 608 17.17 -57.88 8.64
N HIS A 609 17.24 -56.95 9.59
CA HIS A 609 18.04 -57.10 10.81
C HIS A 609 17.39 -58.06 11.80
N LEU A 610 16.06 -58.03 11.91
CA LEU A 610 15.29 -58.98 12.71
C LEU A 610 15.40 -60.40 12.15
N ILE A 611 15.32 -60.53 10.82
CA ILE A 611 15.48 -61.81 10.11
C ILE A 611 16.90 -62.34 10.33
N THR A 612 17.93 -61.48 10.26
CA THR A 612 19.32 -61.86 10.57
C THR A 612 19.43 -62.40 11.99
N ALA A 613 18.89 -61.68 12.98
CA ALA A 613 18.91 -62.09 14.38
C ALA A 613 18.18 -63.42 14.62
N LEU A 614 17.05 -63.66 13.94
CA LEU A 614 16.31 -64.92 14.05
C LEU A 614 16.98 -66.10 13.33
N LEU A 615 17.77 -65.84 12.29
CA LEU A 615 18.61 -66.87 11.67
C LEU A 615 19.76 -67.26 12.61
N ASP A 616 20.33 -66.31 13.35
CA ASP A 616 21.37 -66.55 14.34
C ASP A 616 20.84 -67.22 15.63
N ASP A 617 19.67 -66.78 16.13
CA ASP A 617 18.96 -67.38 17.26
C ASP A 617 17.43 -67.40 17.01
N PRO A 618 16.85 -68.56 16.62
CA PRO A 618 15.42 -68.69 16.33
C PRO A 618 14.54 -68.76 17.59
N SER A 619 15.06 -68.37 18.76
CA SER A 619 14.30 -68.28 20.00
C SER A 619 13.21 -67.21 19.91
N PRO A 620 11.98 -67.46 20.43
CA PRO A 620 10.96 -66.42 20.58
C PRO A 620 11.40 -65.23 21.43
N ARG A 621 12.48 -65.36 22.22
CA ARG A 621 13.07 -64.23 22.96
C ARG A 621 13.69 -63.19 22.06
N THR A 622 14.20 -63.58 20.89
CA THR A 622 14.78 -62.69 19.88
C THR A 622 13.75 -61.70 19.34
N LEU A 623 12.46 -62.05 19.35
CA LEU A 623 11.36 -61.14 18.97
C LEU A 623 11.02 -60.09 20.05
N LEU A 624 11.51 -60.28 21.28
CA LEU A 624 11.22 -59.43 22.45
C LEU A 624 12.44 -58.62 22.91
N ALA A 625 13.61 -58.88 22.32
CA ALA A 625 14.86 -58.16 22.55
C ALA A 625 14.94 -56.98 21.60
#